data_AF-A0A833L4E4-F1
#
_entry.id   AF-A0A833L4E4-F1
#
_cell.length_a   1.000
_cell.length_b   1.000
_cell.length_c   1.000
_cell.angle_alpha   90.00
_cell.angle_beta   90.00
_cell.angle_gamma   90.00
#
_symmetry.space_group_name_H-M   'P 1'
#
loop_
_entity.id
_entity.type
_entity.pdbx_description
1 polymer ?
#
loop_
_entity_poly.entity_id
_entity_poly.type
_entity_poly.pdbx_seq_one_letter_code
_entity_poly.pdbx_strand_id
1 'polypeptide(L)'
;MSGSWNDFNDAKQNSNIIPKGTLAKVRLTIRPGGFDDPAQGWTGGYATRGTTGSVYLSGEFTVLEGPYARRKIFTLIGLYSPKGPDWANMGRSLIRGMLNSARGISDKDSSAQAQAARRISGFADLDGLEFVARIDVGTDTNGEEKNEIRAAVTPDHKEYAPLAGATARSPVPQPAQASMPQPGIRPSWAQ
;
A
#
# COMPACT_ATOMS: atom_id res chain seq x y z
N MET A 1 7.07 -46.52 16.16
CA MET A 1 7.90 -46.70 14.95
C MET A 1 8.56 -45.37 14.66
N SER A 2 9.80 -45.21 15.13
CA SER A 2 10.61 -44.02 14.91
C SER A 2 11.12 -44.06 13.46
N GLY A 3 10.82 -43.05 12.65
CA GLY A 3 11.34 -42.94 11.28
C GLY A 3 12.88 -42.93 11.31
N SER A 4 13.51 -43.64 10.36
CA SER A 4 14.96 -43.66 10.23
C SER A 4 15.45 -42.27 9.80
N TRP A 5 16.59 -41.81 10.31
CA TRP A 5 17.14 -40.46 10.00
C TRP A 5 17.36 -40.20 8.50
N ASN A 6 17.50 -41.26 7.70
CA ASN A 6 17.66 -41.23 6.24
C ASN A 6 16.39 -41.59 5.46
N ASP A 7 15.27 -41.80 6.14
CA ASP A 7 13.98 -41.99 5.50
C ASP A 7 13.35 -40.61 5.30
N PHE A 8 13.30 -40.17 4.05
CA PHE A 8 12.76 -38.86 3.67
C PHE A 8 11.38 -38.99 2.99
N ASN A 9 10.76 -40.17 3.02
CA ASN A 9 9.44 -40.36 2.41
C ASN A 9 8.33 -39.59 3.14
N ASP A 10 8.55 -39.21 4.40
CA ASP A 10 7.70 -38.34 5.21
C ASP A 10 8.15 -36.87 5.21
N ALA A 11 9.24 -36.54 4.50
CA ALA A 11 9.72 -35.18 4.37
C ALA A 11 8.71 -34.34 3.57
N LYS A 12 7.97 -33.48 4.26
CA LYS A 12 7.03 -32.56 3.63
C LYS A 12 7.80 -31.51 2.82
N GLN A 13 7.35 -31.24 1.60
CA GLN A 13 7.82 -30.07 0.87
C GLN A 13 7.47 -28.81 1.66
N ASN A 14 8.47 -27.95 1.87
CA ASN A 14 8.25 -26.64 2.47
C ASN A 14 7.45 -25.79 1.47
N SER A 15 6.14 -25.67 1.67
CA SER A 15 5.36 -24.70 0.91
C SER A 15 5.82 -23.30 1.28
N ASN A 16 6.42 -22.63 0.30
CA ASN A 16 6.98 -21.29 0.46
C ASN A 16 5.90 -20.20 0.32
N ILE A 17 4.62 -20.60 0.25
CA ILE A 17 3.48 -19.74 -0.04
C ILE A 17 2.82 -19.28 1.25
N ILE A 18 2.70 -17.97 1.41
CA ILE A 18 1.89 -17.36 2.46
C ILE A 18 0.42 -17.67 2.16
N PRO A 19 -0.38 -18.18 3.11
CA PRO A 19 -1.78 -18.52 2.88
C PRO A 19 -2.59 -17.37 2.31
N LYS A 20 -3.48 -17.68 1.36
CA LYS A 20 -4.41 -16.71 0.77
C LYS A 20 -5.25 -16.02 1.85
N GLY A 21 -5.39 -14.70 1.74
CA GLY A 21 -6.16 -13.88 2.66
C GLY A 21 -5.38 -13.44 3.90
N THR A 22 -4.11 -13.83 4.05
CA THR A 22 -3.25 -13.33 5.12
C THR A 22 -3.16 -11.81 5.05
N LEU A 23 -3.40 -11.16 6.19
CA LEU A 23 -3.20 -9.72 6.35
C LEU A 23 -1.85 -9.47 7.02
N ALA A 24 -1.05 -8.58 6.45
CA ALA A 24 0.27 -8.27 6.99
C ALA A 24 0.65 -6.82 6.72
N LYS A 25 1.36 -6.20 7.65
CA LYS A 25 2.04 -4.92 7.40
C LYS A 25 3.23 -5.15 6.48
N VAL A 26 3.27 -4.41 5.39
CA VAL A 26 4.33 -4.50 4.37
C VAL A 26 4.93 -3.13 4.10
N ARG A 27 6.17 -3.11 3.63
CA ARG A 27 6.81 -1.94 3.01
C ARG A 27 6.97 -2.16 1.52
N LEU A 28 6.54 -1.21 0.71
CA LEU A 28 6.75 -1.18 -0.73
C LEU A 28 8.17 -0.67 -1.04
N THR A 29 8.86 -1.37 -1.94
CA THR A 29 10.00 -0.88 -2.69
C THR A 29 9.71 -1.08 -4.17
N ILE A 30 9.83 -0.02 -4.97
CA ILE A 30 9.64 -0.10 -6.42
C ILE A 30 10.99 -0.37 -7.06
N ARG A 31 11.11 -1.48 -7.79
CA ARG A 31 12.28 -1.73 -8.63
C ARG A 31 12.17 -0.88 -9.89
N PRO A 32 13.11 0.04 -10.14
CA PRO A 32 13.06 0.92 -11.30
C PRO A 32 13.23 0.12 -12.59
N GLY A 33 12.41 0.45 -13.59
CA GLY A 33 12.48 -0.14 -14.94
C GLY A 33 13.15 0.75 -15.97
N GLY A 34 13.47 2.00 -15.60
CA GLY A 34 14.11 2.98 -16.47
C GLY A 34 13.20 3.58 -17.54
N PHE A 35 11.89 3.33 -17.49
CA PHE A 35 10.94 3.89 -18.45
C PHE A 35 10.26 5.14 -17.89
N ASP A 36 10.30 6.23 -18.66
CA ASP A 36 9.63 7.50 -18.39
C ASP A 36 8.70 7.89 -19.56
N ASP A 37 7.58 8.51 -19.22
CA ASP A 37 6.64 9.16 -20.13
C ASP A 37 6.07 10.43 -19.46
N PRO A 38 6.72 11.60 -19.66
CA PRO A 38 6.29 12.85 -19.05
C PRO A 38 4.86 13.26 -19.41
N ALA A 39 4.34 12.86 -20.58
CA ALA A 39 2.97 13.17 -20.98
C ALA A 39 1.93 12.44 -20.11
N GLN A 40 2.30 11.30 -19.52
CA GLN A 40 1.51 10.55 -18.54
C GLN A 40 1.86 10.90 -17.09
N GLY A 41 2.86 11.77 -16.87
CA GLY A 41 3.42 12.05 -15.55
C GLY A 41 4.28 10.91 -14.99
N TRP A 42 4.64 9.92 -15.80
CA TRP A 42 5.54 8.84 -15.39
C TRP A 42 6.97 9.33 -15.51
N THR A 43 7.59 9.62 -14.38
CA THR A 43 8.93 10.21 -14.32
C THR A 43 9.77 9.53 -13.25
N GLY A 44 11.10 9.71 -13.31
CA GLY A 44 12.04 9.20 -12.31
C GLY A 44 12.48 7.75 -12.53
N GLY A 45 12.22 7.18 -13.70
CA GLY A 45 12.68 5.84 -14.09
C GLY A 45 12.01 4.68 -13.34
N TYR A 46 10.92 4.94 -12.62
CA TYR A 46 10.23 3.93 -11.82
C TYR A 46 9.44 2.92 -12.65
N ALA A 47 8.83 3.37 -13.75
CA ALA A 47 8.01 2.50 -14.58
C ALA A 47 8.88 1.55 -15.40
N THR A 48 8.29 0.41 -15.76
CA THR A 48 8.84 -0.58 -16.69
C THR A 48 7.89 -0.71 -17.87
N ARG A 49 8.41 -0.65 -19.09
CA ARG A 49 7.67 -1.00 -20.31
C ARG A 49 8.01 -2.44 -20.69
N GLY A 50 7.02 -3.32 -20.66
CA GLY A 50 7.15 -4.70 -21.11
C GLY A 50 7.23 -4.83 -22.63
N THR A 51 7.70 -5.98 -23.10
CA THR A 51 7.85 -6.29 -24.54
C THR A 51 6.55 -6.23 -25.32
N THR A 52 5.42 -6.48 -24.65
CA THR A 52 4.08 -6.41 -25.24
C THR A 52 3.51 -4.99 -25.31
N GLY A 53 4.23 -3.97 -24.82
CA GLY A 53 3.77 -2.58 -24.75
C GLY A 53 3.03 -2.20 -23.46
N SER A 54 2.75 -3.16 -22.57
CA SER A 54 2.23 -2.91 -21.23
C SER A 54 3.23 -2.08 -20.39
N VAL A 55 2.74 -1.16 -19.56
CA VAL A 55 3.56 -0.37 -18.63
C VAL A 55 3.11 -0.61 -17.19
N TYR A 56 4.05 -0.77 -16.27
CA TYR A 56 3.77 -1.12 -14.87
C TYR A 56 4.85 -0.65 -13.90
N LEU A 57 4.54 -0.65 -12.61
CA LEU A 57 5.52 -0.57 -11.53
C LEU A 57 5.86 -2.00 -11.06
N SER A 58 7.14 -2.28 -10.85
CA SER A 58 7.62 -3.55 -10.31
C SER A 58 7.71 -3.46 -8.78
N GLY A 59 6.61 -3.78 -8.10
CA GLY A 59 6.51 -3.70 -6.64
C GLY A 59 7.14 -4.91 -5.94
N GLU A 60 8.10 -4.65 -5.07
CA GLU A 60 8.61 -5.56 -4.05
C GLU A 60 8.01 -5.18 -2.70
N PHE A 61 7.23 -6.08 -2.09
CA PHE A 61 6.58 -5.86 -0.80
C PHE A 61 7.28 -6.73 0.24
N THR A 62 7.93 -6.08 1.21
CA THR A 62 8.57 -6.78 2.33
C THR A 62 7.64 -6.81 3.52
N VAL A 63 7.29 -8.00 4.00
CA VAL A 63 6.52 -8.17 5.24
C VAL A 63 7.36 -7.71 6.43
N LEU A 64 6.82 -6.81 7.25
CA LEU A 64 7.58 -6.17 8.32
C LEU A 64 7.54 -6.96 9.63
N GLU A 65 6.41 -7.59 9.93
CA GLU A 65 6.17 -8.24 11.22
C GLU A 65 5.32 -9.51 11.10
N GLY A 66 5.17 -10.21 12.23
CA GLY A 66 4.41 -11.45 12.29
C GLY A 66 5.17 -12.68 11.77
N PRO A 67 4.47 -13.82 11.57
CA PRO A 67 5.09 -15.11 11.24
C PRO A 67 5.78 -15.13 9.87
N TYR A 68 5.45 -14.17 8.99
CA TYR A 68 6.00 -14.02 7.65
C TYR A 68 6.98 -12.84 7.54
N ALA A 69 7.48 -12.30 8.65
CA ALA A 69 8.43 -11.19 8.63
C ALA A 69 9.63 -11.46 7.71
N ARG A 70 10.08 -10.42 6.99
CA ARG A 70 11.16 -10.42 5.99
C ARG A 70 10.88 -11.19 4.70
N ARG A 71 9.67 -11.77 4.54
CA ARG A 71 9.24 -12.36 3.26
C ARG A 71 9.04 -11.26 2.22
N LYS A 72 9.50 -11.51 1.00
CA LYS A 72 9.31 -10.63 -0.16
C LYS A 72 8.21 -11.18 -1.06
N ILE A 73 7.29 -10.30 -1.45
CA ILE A 73 6.20 -10.58 -2.37
C ILE A 73 6.36 -9.66 -3.57
N PHE A 74 6.17 -10.18 -4.78
CA PHE A 74 6.36 -9.42 -6.01
C PHE A 74 5.04 -9.26 -6.75
N THR A 75 4.67 -8.02 -7.06
CA THR A 75 3.43 -7.74 -7.80
C THR A 75 3.66 -6.62 -8.81
N LEU A 76 3.13 -6.82 -10.01
CA LEU A 76 3.16 -5.81 -11.07
C LEU A 76 1.94 -4.92 -10.92
N ILE A 77 2.15 -3.63 -10.71
CA ILE A 77 1.07 -2.64 -10.59
C ILE A 77 0.86 -2.02 -11.97
N GLY A 78 -0.26 -2.34 -12.61
CA GLY A 78 -0.56 -1.89 -13.97
C GLY A 78 -0.70 -0.38 -14.08
N LEU A 79 0.03 0.24 -15.00
CA LEU A 79 -0.12 1.65 -15.39
C LEU A 79 -0.81 1.79 -16.74
N TYR A 80 -0.53 0.87 -17.66
CA TYR A 80 -1.13 0.82 -19.00
C TYR A 80 -1.10 -0.60 -19.59
N SER A 81 -2.10 -0.93 -20.38
CA SER A 81 -2.14 -2.17 -21.17
C SER A 81 -2.70 -1.90 -22.57
N PRO A 82 -2.09 -2.46 -23.63
CA PRO A 82 -2.67 -2.43 -24.97
C PRO A 82 -3.94 -3.29 -25.09
N LYS A 83 -4.19 -4.19 -24.12
CA LYS A 83 -5.38 -5.08 -24.11
C LYS A 83 -6.63 -4.40 -23.55
N GLY A 84 -6.53 -3.17 -23.04
CA GLY A 84 -7.65 -2.43 -22.48
C GLY A 84 -7.36 -1.81 -21.10
N PRO A 85 -8.30 -1.02 -20.57
CA PRO A 85 -8.09 -0.18 -19.39
C PRO A 85 -8.11 -0.94 -18.06
N ASP A 86 -8.65 -2.17 -18.03
CA ASP A 86 -8.92 -2.89 -16.78
C ASP A 86 -7.68 -3.08 -15.91
N TRP A 87 -6.55 -3.47 -16.51
CA TRP A 87 -5.31 -3.67 -15.74
C TRP A 87 -4.75 -2.36 -15.16
N ALA A 88 -4.87 -1.26 -15.90
CA ALA A 88 -4.50 0.06 -15.40
C ALA A 88 -5.46 0.52 -14.28
N ASN A 89 -6.76 0.25 -14.41
CA ASN A 89 -7.76 0.54 -13.39
C ASN A 89 -7.52 -0.28 -12.10
N MET A 90 -7.13 -1.55 -12.22
CA MET A 90 -6.70 -2.37 -11.09
C MET A 90 -5.49 -1.77 -10.39
N GLY A 91 -4.46 -1.36 -11.14
CA GLY A 91 -3.27 -0.71 -10.56
C GLY A 91 -3.60 0.60 -9.85
N ARG A 92 -4.43 1.45 -10.45
CA ARG A 92 -4.92 2.70 -9.83
C ARG A 92 -5.69 2.44 -8.53
N SER A 93 -6.54 1.42 -8.53
CA SER A 93 -7.31 1.01 -7.35
C SER A 93 -6.40 0.52 -6.24
N LEU A 94 -5.37 -0.28 -6.58
CA LEU A 94 -4.37 -0.74 -5.62
C LEU A 94 -3.58 0.43 -5.03
N ILE A 95 -3.06 1.35 -5.86
CA ILE A 95 -2.33 2.54 -5.39
C ILE A 95 -3.18 3.38 -4.44
N ARG A 96 -4.45 3.64 -4.79
CA ARG A 96 -5.38 4.32 -3.89
C ARG A 96 -5.53 3.59 -2.55
N GLY A 97 -5.70 2.27 -2.58
CA GLY A 97 -5.80 1.45 -1.38
C GLY A 97 -4.55 1.55 -0.51
N MET A 98 -3.35 1.47 -1.12
CA MET A 98 -2.07 1.60 -0.41
C MET A 98 -1.97 2.96 0.29
N LEU A 99 -2.29 4.05 -0.41
CA LEU A 99 -2.30 5.40 0.15
C LEU A 99 -3.30 5.54 1.29
N ASN A 100 -4.51 5.01 1.12
CA ASN A 100 -5.55 5.02 2.15
C ASN A 100 -5.10 4.26 3.41
N SER A 101 -4.56 3.06 3.23
CA SER A 101 -4.04 2.22 4.30
C SER A 101 -2.86 2.85 5.02
N ALA A 102 -1.90 3.42 4.29
CA ALA A 102 -0.73 4.08 4.88
C ALA A 102 -1.08 5.37 5.62
N ARG A 103 -2.09 6.10 5.15
CA ARG A 103 -2.48 7.43 5.67
C ARG A 103 -3.66 7.38 6.64
N GLY A 104 -4.18 6.19 6.97
CA GLY A 104 -5.31 6.02 7.88
C GLY A 104 -6.62 6.60 7.36
N ILE A 105 -6.83 6.58 6.04
CA ILE A 105 -8.01 7.17 5.38
C ILE A 105 -9.00 6.06 5.01
N SER A 106 -10.27 6.24 5.37
CA SER A 106 -11.34 5.34 4.94
C SER A 106 -11.55 5.39 3.43
N ASP A 107 -11.92 4.26 2.83
CA ASP A 107 -12.27 4.21 1.41
C ASP A 107 -13.51 5.05 1.07
N LYS A 108 -14.38 5.25 2.06
CA LYS A 108 -15.63 5.99 1.97
C LYS A 108 -15.45 7.50 2.20
N ASP A 109 -14.28 7.92 2.68
CA ASP A 109 -13.99 9.34 2.89
C ASP A 109 -13.77 10.05 1.54
N SER A 110 -14.69 10.94 1.19
CA SER A 110 -14.65 11.77 -0.02
C SER A 110 -14.28 13.23 0.24
N SER A 111 -13.88 13.57 1.47
CA SER A 111 -13.50 14.93 1.86
C SER A 111 -12.35 15.48 1.01
N ALA A 112 -12.27 16.80 0.89
CA ALA A 112 -11.18 17.46 0.19
C ALA A 112 -9.80 17.10 0.79
N GLN A 113 -9.75 16.90 2.11
CA GLN A 113 -8.55 16.45 2.81
C GLN A 113 -8.14 15.03 2.37
N ALA A 114 -9.07 14.08 2.34
CA ALA A 114 -8.79 12.72 1.88
C ALA A 114 -8.39 12.67 0.41
N GLN A 115 -9.01 13.52 -0.44
CA GLN A 115 -8.62 13.64 -1.84
C GLN A 115 -7.21 14.19 -2.01
N ALA A 116 -6.85 15.25 -1.29
CA ALA A 116 -5.50 15.81 -1.30
C ALA A 116 -4.48 14.77 -0.79
N ALA A 117 -4.81 14.07 0.29
CA ALA A 117 -4.01 12.98 0.84
C ALA A 117 -4.06 11.68 0.02
N ARG A 118 -4.61 11.67 -1.20
CA ARG A 118 -4.42 10.57 -2.18
C ARG A 118 -3.59 11.02 -3.39
N ARG A 119 -3.23 12.30 -3.46
CA ARG A 119 -2.36 12.82 -4.51
C ARG A 119 -0.91 12.47 -4.16
N ILE A 120 -0.15 12.20 -5.21
CA ILE A 120 1.30 11.98 -5.20
C ILE A 120 1.89 12.89 -6.28
N SER A 121 3.09 13.41 -6.04
CA SER A 121 3.84 14.21 -7.01
C SER A 121 4.54 13.32 -8.05
N GLY A 122 4.88 12.09 -7.68
CA GLY A 122 5.49 11.09 -8.56
C GLY A 122 5.55 9.72 -7.91
N PHE A 123 6.06 8.72 -8.62
CA PHE A 123 6.15 7.34 -8.10
C PHE A 123 7.14 7.19 -6.93
N ALA A 124 8.08 8.12 -6.77
CA ALA A 124 8.96 8.18 -5.60
C ALA A 124 8.18 8.27 -4.28
N ASP A 125 7.01 8.92 -4.26
CA ASP A 125 6.17 9.05 -3.06
C ASP A 125 5.56 7.72 -2.59
N LEU A 126 5.58 6.69 -3.44
CA LEU A 126 5.13 5.33 -3.13
C LEU A 126 6.28 4.46 -2.60
N ASP A 127 7.53 4.82 -2.88
CA ASP A 127 8.67 4.04 -2.44
C ASP A 127 8.88 4.20 -0.92
N GLY A 128 9.07 3.08 -0.22
CA GLY A 128 9.12 3.05 1.24
C GLY A 128 7.75 3.12 1.92
N LEU A 129 6.64 3.20 1.18
CA LEU A 129 5.30 3.27 1.75
C LEU A 129 4.98 2.01 2.56
N GLU A 130 4.62 2.19 3.82
CA GLU A 130 4.17 1.11 4.70
C GLU A 130 2.65 1.07 4.78
N PHE A 131 2.07 -0.12 4.60
CA PHE A 131 0.62 -0.29 4.62
C PHE A 131 0.23 -1.72 5.02
N VAL A 132 -1.03 -1.93 5.39
CA VAL A 132 -1.56 -3.27 5.65
C VAL A 132 -2.04 -3.87 4.33
N ALA A 133 -1.43 -4.96 3.90
CA ALA A 133 -1.75 -5.64 2.66
C ALA A 133 -2.56 -6.92 2.89
N ARG A 134 -3.43 -7.24 1.95
CA ARG A 134 -4.04 -8.57 1.83
C ARG A 134 -3.25 -9.38 0.80
N ILE A 135 -2.58 -10.42 1.29
CA ILE A 135 -1.79 -11.34 0.48
C ILE A 135 -2.72 -12.36 -0.17
N ASP A 136 -2.60 -12.53 -1.48
CA ASP A 136 -3.30 -13.56 -2.25
C ASP A 136 -2.31 -14.57 -2.83
N VAL A 137 -2.85 -15.62 -3.44
CA VAL A 137 -2.10 -16.61 -4.21
C VAL A 137 -2.57 -16.49 -5.65
N GLY A 138 -1.65 -16.05 -6.50
CA GLY A 138 -1.82 -16.01 -7.94
C GLY A 138 -0.96 -17.07 -8.61
N THR A 139 -0.90 -16.99 -9.92
CA THR A 139 -0.10 -17.90 -10.75
C THR A 139 0.95 -17.07 -11.50
N ASP A 140 2.17 -17.59 -11.61
CA ASP A 140 3.22 -16.99 -12.42
C ASP A 140 3.08 -17.35 -13.92
N THR A 141 4.05 -16.97 -14.74
CA THR A 141 4.06 -17.27 -16.18
C THR A 141 4.28 -18.75 -16.50
N ASN A 142 4.79 -19.53 -15.55
CA ASN A 142 5.08 -20.95 -15.68
C ASN A 142 3.92 -21.83 -15.16
N GLY A 143 2.86 -21.22 -14.59
CA GLY A 143 1.77 -21.96 -13.99
C GLY A 143 1.96 -22.26 -12.49
N GLU A 144 3.04 -21.78 -11.89
CA GLU A 144 3.37 -22.02 -10.48
C GLU A 144 2.64 -21.03 -9.56
N GLU A 145 2.23 -21.51 -8.39
CA GLU A 145 1.65 -20.64 -7.37
C GLU A 145 2.68 -19.63 -6.87
N LYS A 146 2.25 -18.37 -6.73
CA LYS A 146 3.06 -17.31 -6.13
C LYS A 146 2.21 -16.40 -5.28
N ASN A 147 2.83 -15.77 -4.28
CA ASN A 147 2.18 -14.70 -3.55
C ASN A 147 2.09 -13.42 -4.37
N GLU A 148 0.97 -12.71 -4.23
CA GLU A 148 0.76 -11.38 -4.80
C GLU A 148 -0.03 -10.48 -3.83
N ILE A 149 0.08 -9.16 -3.99
CA ILE A 149 -0.73 -8.17 -3.27
C ILE A 149 -1.87 -7.72 -4.18
N ARG A 150 -3.10 -8.14 -3.89
CA ARG A 150 -4.29 -7.71 -4.65
C ARG A 150 -5.00 -6.50 -4.09
N ALA A 151 -4.90 -6.29 -2.78
CA ALA A 151 -5.59 -5.22 -2.10
C ALA A 151 -4.81 -4.74 -0.89
N ALA A 152 -4.97 -3.46 -0.57
CA ALA A 152 -4.62 -2.92 0.73
C ALA A 152 -5.84 -2.94 1.64
N VAL A 153 -5.61 -3.07 2.94
CA VAL A 153 -6.62 -3.04 3.99
C VAL A 153 -6.67 -1.64 4.56
N THR A 154 -7.86 -1.03 4.59
CA THR A 154 -8.10 0.32 5.07
C THR A 154 -8.70 0.33 6.48
N PRO A 155 -8.80 1.49 7.15
CA PRO A 155 -9.33 1.59 8.51
C PRO A 155 -10.74 1.04 8.71
N ASP A 156 -11.52 0.86 7.64
CA ASP A 156 -12.83 0.24 7.66
C ASP A 156 -12.79 -1.26 8.04
N HIS A 157 -11.62 -1.90 8.00
CA HIS A 157 -11.47 -3.32 8.32
C HIS A 157 -11.11 -3.54 9.80
N LYS A 158 -11.79 -4.48 10.47
CA LYS A 158 -11.60 -4.77 11.91
C LYS A 158 -10.15 -5.11 12.30
N GLU A 159 -9.40 -5.74 11.39
CA GLU A 159 -8.00 -6.14 11.64
C GLU A 159 -6.98 -5.06 11.22
N TYR A 160 -7.43 -3.92 10.70
CA TYR A 160 -6.52 -2.85 10.29
C TYR A 160 -5.78 -2.25 11.50
N ALA A 161 -6.51 -1.80 12.52
CA ALA A 161 -5.93 -1.12 13.68
C ALA A 161 -4.79 -1.91 14.36
N PRO A 162 -4.91 -3.21 14.66
CA PRO A 162 -3.81 -3.97 15.26
C PRO A 162 -2.62 -4.16 14.32
N LEU A 163 -2.84 -4.25 13.01
CA LEU A 163 -1.77 -4.49 12.02
C LEU A 163 -1.10 -3.20 11.52
N ALA A 164 -1.80 -2.06 11.55
CA ALA A 164 -1.23 -0.80 11.13
C ALA A 164 -0.16 -0.31 12.12
N GLY A 165 -0.28 -0.66 13.41
CA GLY A 165 0.54 -0.11 14.48
C GLY A 165 0.37 1.42 14.61
N ALA A 166 1.10 2.05 15.54
CA ALA A 166 0.98 3.48 15.86
C ALA A 166 1.34 4.47 14.71
N THR A 167 1.48 3.99 13.46
CA THR A 167 1.43 4.81 12.24
C THR A 167 0.01 5.20 11.85
N ALA A 168 -1.03 4.62 12.47
CA ALA A 168 -2.35 5.25 12.57
C ALA A 168 -2.27 6.44 13.56
N ARG A 169 -1.44 7.45 13.27
CA ARG A 169 -1.48 8.69 14.03
C ARG A 169 -2.85 9.33 13.79
N SER A 170 -3.52 9.47 14.91
CA SER A 170 -4.80 10.11 15.20
C SER A 170 -5.12 11.32 14.31
N PRO A 171 -6.42 11.66 14.14
CA PRO A 171 -6.80 12.91 13.48
C PRO A 171 -6.03 14.06 14.11
N VAL A 172 -5.33 14.83 13.28
CA VAL A 172 -4.60 16.03 13.72
C VAL A 172 -5.64 16.91 14.42
N PRO A 173 -5.52 17.19 15.73
CA PRO A 173 -6.41 18.15 16.34
C PRO A 173 -6.15 19.49 15.65
N GLN A 174 -7.19 20.05 15.03
CA GLN A 174 -7.17 21.45 14.62
C GLN A 174 -6.75 22.26 15.85
N PRO A 175 -5.74 23.15 15.75
CA PRO A 175 -5.49 24.08 16.84
C PRO A 175 -6.77 24.90 17.01
N ALA A 176 -7.40 24.76 18.18
CA ALA A 176 -8.46 25.66 18.60
C ALA A 176 -7.89 27.07 18.51
N GLN A 177 -8.46 27.89 17.62
CA GLN A 177 -8.16 29.31 17.58
C GLN A 177 -8.45 29.88 18.96
N ALA A 178 -7.41 30.34 19.65
CA ALA A 178 -7.55 31.06 20.88
C ALA A 178 -8.37 32.32 20.59
N SER A 179 -9.61 32.36 21.09
CA SER A 179 -10.41 33.57 21.16
C SER A 179 -9.63 34.59 21.99
N MET A 180 -9.09 35.61 21.36
CA MET A 180 -8.48 36.74 22.04
C MET A 180 -9.54 37.43 22.90
N PRO A 181 -9.29 37.69 24.20
CA PRO A 181 -10.20 38.50 25.00
C PRO A 181 -10.23 39.93 24.46
N GLN A 182 -11.41 40.41 24.10
CA GLN A 182 -11.59 41.82 23.74
C GLN A 182 -11.33 42.71 24.96
N PRO A 183 -10.52 43.79 24.82
CA PRO A 183 -10.35 44.75 25.89
C PRO A 183 -11.68 45.47 26.16
N GLY A 184 -12.09 45.43 27.43
CA GLY A 184 -13.33 46.03 27.91
C GLY A 184 -13.41 47.51 27.62
N ILE A 185 -14.45 47.89 26.88
CA ILE A 185 -14.89 49.27 26.71
C ILE A 185 -15.49 49.70 28.06
N ARG A 186 -14.78 50.57 28.79
CA ARG A 186 -15.33 51.22 29.98
C ARG A 186 -16.40 52.25 29.55
N PRO A 187 -17.59 52.25 30.16
CA PRO A 187 -18.62 53.25 29.85
C PRO A 187 -18.27 54.62 30.45
N SER A 188 -18.48 55.68 29.67
CA SER A 188 -18.12 57.06 30.00
C SER A 188 -19.19 57.80 30.83
N TRP A 189 -19.53 57.25 32.00
CA TRP A 189 -20.14 58.00 33.12
C TRP A 189 -19.15 58.21 34.29
N ALA A 190 -17.88 57.84 34.10
CA ALA A 190 -16.79 58.13 35.01
C ALA A 190 -15.94 59.29 34.43
N GLN A 191 -15.78 60.31 35.27
CA GLN A 191 -15.27 61.68 35.08
C GLN A 191 -13.92 61.83 34.37
#